data_AF-E8R468-F1
#
_entry.id   AF-E8R468-F1
#
_cell.length_a   1.000
_cell.length_b   1.000
_cell.length_c   1.000
_cell.angle_alpha   90.00
_cell.angle_beta   90.00
_cell.angle_gamma   90.00
#
_symmetry.space_group_name_H-M   'P 1'
#
loop_
_entity.id
_entity.type
_entity.pdbx_description
1 polymer ?
#
loop_
_entity_poly.entity_id
_entity_poly.type
_entity_poly.pdbx_seq_one_letter_code
_entity_poly.pdbx_strand_id
1 'polypeptide(L)'
;MIADLSDPVAAELVERLPASAWVRNQPAESDWPEQPPESLERAHWLILHRTGLSRSVLIRLRRWRLMLGRWPTTVLILGPHVRYADLRPWSDLADEVIDEPTALAALERRWTPSKSRRRRARVSPTNTQTRAHPTVPPEHGTTFAAGIRLWIHDVELRLWLREWLEARGEHVIDDLPSRFPLVSTFDRSRSMWLTLKSNPTRLIWEVPALDPSWPDTLSCLTHQGGPVVALIGLANRDQVAQARRGGAAAVLDLPFDPSDLEFVLDRLELDLRSKPCPPACQPLPGNPNVPTSSHVDGESRGHAC
;
A
#
# COMPACT_ATOMS: atom_id res chain seq x y z
N MET A 1 -13.20 -26.49 13.98
CA MET A 1 -13.48 -25.78 12.73
C MET A 1 -14.96 -25.49 12.67
N ILE A 2 -15.30 -24.25 12.36
CA ILE A 2 -16.66 -23.87 11.97
C ILE A 2 -16.52 -23.42 10.51
N ALA A 3 -17.42 -23.86 9.64
CA ALA A 3 -17.46 -23.52 8.22
C ALA A 3 -18.93 -23.47 7.76
N ASP A 4 -19.22 -22.61 6.78
CA ASP A 4 -20.52 -22.54 6.12
C ASP A 4 -20.59 -23.65 5.07
N LEU A 5 -21.21 -24.80 5.36
CA LEU A 5 -21.28 -25.90 4.39
C LEU A 5 -22.37 -25.69 3.32
N SER A 6 -23.09 -24.57 3.36
CA SER A 6 -23.95 -24.19 2.23
C SER A 6 -23.12 -23.71 1.04
N ASP A 7 -21.87 -23.28 1.29
CA ASP A 7 -20.90 -23.05 0.24
C ASP A 7 -20.27 -24.39 -0.22
N PRO A 8 -20.33 -24.72 -1.52
CA PRO A 8 -19.84 -26.00 -2.04
C PRO A 8 -18.32 -26.17 -1.88
N VAL A 9 -17.55 -25.08 -1.90
CA VAL A 9 -16.11 -25.12 -1.69
C VAL A 9 -15.79 -25.36 -0.23
N ALA A 10 -16.51 -24.71 0.68
CA ALA A 10 -16.38 -25.01 2.11
C ALA A 10 -16.77 -26.47 2.42
N ALA A 11 -17.80 -27.01 1.77
CA ALA A 11 -18.19 -28.42 1.89
C ALA A 11 -17.10 -29.36 1.37
N GLU A 12 -16.55 -29.12 0.19
CA GLU A 12 -15.44 -29.91 -0.36
C GLU A 12 -14.18 -29.84 0.52
N LEU A 13 -13.85 -28.65 1.02
CA LEU A 13 -12.74 -28.45 1.95
C LEU A 13 -12.90 -29.32 3.18
N VAL A 14 -14.11 -29.35 3.74
CA VAL A 14 -14.49 -30.11 4.95
C VAL A 14 -14.37 -31.61 4.73
N GLU A 15 -14.79 -32.11 3.58
CA GLU A 15 -14.66 -33.54 3.23
C GLU A 15 -13.21 -34.00 3.15
N ARG A 16 -12.29 -33.10 2.78
CA ARG A 16 -10.86 -33.39 2.66
C ARG A 16 -10.09 -33.21 3.95
N LEU A 17 -10.74 -32.73 5.01
CA LEU A 17 -10.08 -32.58 6.30
C LEU A 17 -9.83 -33.93 6.96
N PRO A 18 -8.73 -34.05 7.73
CA PRO A 18 -8.53 -35.23 8.56
C PRO A 18 -9.72 -35.39 9.51
N ALA A 19 -10.12 -36.62 9.81
CA ALA A 19 -11.26 -36.92 10.70
C ALA A 19 -11.16 -36.28 12.11
N SER A 20 -9.96 -35.85 12.52
CA SER A 20 -9.73 -35.07 13.74
C SER A 20 -10.17 -33.61 13.65
N ALA A 21 -10.40 -33.09 12.45
CA ALA A 21 -10.92 -31.74 12.24
C ALA A 21 -12.41 -31.76 12.57
N TRP A 22 -12.74 -31.31 13.78
CA TRP A 22 -14.13 -31.11 14.14
C TRP A 22 -14.71 -29.98 13.30
N VAL A 23 -15.75 -30.25 12.51
CA VAL A 23 -16.44 -29.28 11.66
C VAL A 23 -17.86 -29.08 12.18
N ARG A 24 -18.26 -27.82 12.39
CA ARG A 24 -19.66 -27.46 12.56
C ARG A 24 -20.14 -26.69 11.34
N ASN A 25 -21.11 -27.28 10.67
CA ASN A 25 -21.94 -26.61 9.68
C ASN A 25 -22.73 -25.50 10.36
N GLN A 26 -22.60 -24.26 9.92
CA GLN A 26 -23.61 -23.25 10.19
C GLN A 26 -24.38 -22.94 8.91
N PRO A 27 -25.73 -22.94 8.95
CA PRO A 27 -26.54 -22.64 7.78
C PRO A 27 -26.45 -21.16 7.40
N ALA A 28 -27.19 -20.81 6.34
CA ALA A 28 -27.36 -19.46 5.79
C ALA A 28 -27.38 -18.33 6.84
N GLU A 29 -27.01 -17.12 6.40
CA GLU A 29 -26.81 -15.89 7.19
C GLU A 29 -27.75 -15.66 8.40
N SER A 30 -29.02 -16.08 8.31
CA SER A 30 -30.03 -15.97 9.38
C SER A 30 -29.76 -16.81 10.62
N ASP A 31 -28.96 -17.87 10.53
CA ASP A 31 -28.91 -18.94 11.53
C ASP A 31 -27.68 -18.88 12.45
N TRP A 32 -26.87 -17.83 12.31
CA TRP A 32 -25.74 -17.61 13.21
C TRP A 32 -26.24 -17.33 14.63
N PRO A 33 -25.84 -18.13 15.64
CA PRO A 33 -26.35 -17.99 16.99
C PRO A 33 -25.93 -16.64 17.59
N GLU A 34 -26.68 -16.14 18.58
CA GLU A 34 -26.27 -14.93 19.30
C GLU A 34 -25.09 -15.19 20.25
N GLN A 35 -24.99 -16.41 20.78
CA GLN A 35 -23.92 -16.83 21.68
C GLN A 35 -22.88 -17.69 20.94
N PRO A 36 -21.59 -17.59 21.32
CA PRO A 36 -20.57 -18.45 20.74
C PRO A 36 -20.91 -19.91 21.08
N PRO A 37 -20.86 -20.82 20.10
CA PRO A 37 -21.07 -22.23 20.41
C PRO A 37 -19.92 -22.73 21.30
N GLU A 38 -20.21 -23.56 22.31
CA GLU A 38 -19.20 -24.08 23.26
C GLU A 38 -17.98 -24.69 22.58
N SER A 39 -18.21 -25.30 21.43
CA SER A 39 -17.18 -25.89 20.60
C SER A 39 -16.14 -24.90 20.06
N LEU A 40 -16.50 -23.62 19.92
CA LEU A 40 -15.60 -22.56 19.45
C LEU A 40 -14.47 -22.32 20.48
N GLU A 41 -14.75 -22.48 21.77
CA GLU A 41 -13.74 -22.37 22.84
C GLU A 41 -12.63 -23.41 22.70
N ARG A 42 -13.01 -24.61 22.26
CA ARG A 42 -12.09 -25.74 22.04
C ARG A 42 -11.47 -25.72 20.66
N ALA A 43 -12.02 -24.97 19.71
CA ALA A 43 -11.52 -24.92 18.36
C ALA A 43 -10.10 -24.32 18.29
N HIS A 44 -9.25 -24.92 17.45
CA HIS A 44 -7.96 -24.34 17.09
C HIS A 44 -8.06 -23.43 15.85
N TRP A 45 -9.04 -23.69 14.99
CA TRP A 45 -9.24 -23.02 13.71
C TRP A 45 -10.70 -22.65 13.52
N LEU A 46 -10.93 -21.43 13.01
CA LEU A 46 -12.20 -20.91 12.51
C LEU A 46 -12.00 -20.58 11.03
N ILE A 47 -12.81 -21.15 10.14
CA ILE A 47 -12.69 -20.92 8.70
C ILE A 47 -13.93 -20.19 8.22
N LEU A 48 -13.73 -19.06 7.58
CA LEU A 48 -14.78 -18.19 7.12
C LEU A 48 -14.67 -18.09 5.60
N HIS A 49 -15.72 -18.45 4.86
CA HIS A 49 -15.76 -18.32 3.41
C HIS A 49 -16.64 -17.13 3.03
N ARG A 50 -16.10 -16.17 2.28
CA ARG A 50 -16.70 -14.82 2.15
C ARG A 50 -17.98 -14.77 1.33
N THR A 51 -18.28 -15.73 0.46
CA THR A 51 -19.51 -15.69 -0.37
C THR A 51 -20.80 -15.52 0.47
N GLY A 52 -20.82 -15.97 1.74
CA GLY A 52 -21.95 -15.87 2.67
C GLY A 52 -21.74 -14.96 3.91
N LEU A 53 -20.67 -14.16 3.98
CA LEU A 53 -20.34 -13.40 5.19
C LEU A 53 -20.86 -11.97 5.18
N SER A 54 -21.93 -11.72 5.92
CA SER A 54 -22.50 -10.39 6.05
C SER A 54 -21.95 -9.59 7.24
N ARG A 55 -22.35 -8.31 7.30
CA ARG A 55 -21.96 -7.40 8.37
C ARG A 55 -22.54 -7.80 9.73
N SER A 56 -23.70 -8.47 9.77
CA SER A 56 -24.29 -8.96 11.03
C SER A 56 -23.45 -10.08 11.62
N VAL A 57 -22.97 -11.02 10.78
CA VAL A 57 -22.02 -12.08 11.17
C VAL A 57 -20.72 -11.48 11.69
N LEU A 58 -20.17 -10.47 11.02
CA LEU A 58 -18.97 -9.76 11.47
C LEU A 58 -19.14 -9.19 12.90
N ILE A 59 -20.26 -8.51 13.15
CA ILE A 59 -20.56 -7.92 14.47
C ILE A 59 -20.67 -9.03 15.54
N ARG A 60 -21.34 -10.15 15.22
CA ARG A 60 -21.44 -11.30 16.12
C ARG A 60 -20.07 -11.92 16.43
N LEU A 61 -19.24 -12.15 15.42
CA LEU A 61 -17.89 -12.69 15.61
C LEU A 61 -17.00 -11.77 16.46
N ARG A 62 -17.09 -10.45 16.26
CA ARG A 62 -16.39 -9.47 17.11
C ARG A 62 -16.86 -9.56 18.57
N ARG A 63 -18.17 -9.67 18.79
CA ARG A 63 -18.75 -9.85 20.12
C ARG A 63 -18.26 -11.15 20.75
N TRP A 64 -18.29 -12.26 20.02
CA TRP A 64 -17.78 -13.54 20.50
C TRP A 64 -16.30 -13.45 20.89
N ARG A 65 -15.47 -12.79 20.09
CA ARG A 65 -14.04 -12.63 20.40
C ARG A 65 -13.78 -11.91 21.71
N LEU A 66 -14.64 -10.97 22.09
CA LEU A 66 -14.56 -10.29 23.38
C LEU A 66 -15.04 -11.17 24.55
N MET A 67 -15.96 -12.11 24.28
CA MET A 67 -16.50 -13.02 25.29
C MET A 67 -15.59 -14.22 25.55
N LEU A 68 -14.85 -14.68 24.53
CA LEU A 68 -14.02 -15.86 24.63
C LEU A 68 -12.63 -15.52 25.17
N GLY A 69 -12.18 -16.24 26.21
CA GLY A 69 -10.82 -16.10 26.75
C GLY A 69 -9.71 -16.56 25.80
N ARG A 70 -10.05 -17.43 24.83
CA ARG A 70 -9.16 -17.87 23.76
C ARG A 70 -9.88 -17.81 22.41
N TRP A 71 -9.32 -17.07 21.47
CA TRP A 71 -9.80 -17.02 20.09
C TRP A 71 -9.05 -18.05 19.23
N PRO A 72 -9.74 -18.84 18.39
CA PRO A 72 -9.09 -19.74 17.43
C PRO A 72 -8.34 -18.95 16.35
N THR A 73 -7.42 -19.60 15.65
CA THR A 73 -6.82 -19.03 14.44
C THR A 73 -7.89 -18.91 13.36
N THR A 74 -8.15 -17.69 12.89
CA THR A 74 -9.16 -17.41 11.88
C THR A 74 -8.54 -17.37 10.49
N VAL A 75 -9.02 -18.22 9.60
CA VAL A 75 -8.66 -18.21 8.17
C VAL A 75 -9.86 -17.72 7.38
N LEU A 76 -9.65 -16.66 6.61
CA LEU A 76 -10.65 -16.11 5.69
C LEU A 76 -10.34 -16.59 4.27
N ILE A 77 -11.28 -17.32 3.66
CA ILE A 77 -11.20 -17.82 2.29
C ILE A 77 -11.92 -16.84 1.37
N LEU A 78 -11.20 -16.36 0.35
CA LEU A 78 -11.68 -15.34 -0.57
C LEU A 78 -12.17 -15.97 -1.87
N GLY A 79 -13.47 -15.86 -2.12
CA GLY A 79 -14.02 -16.21 -3.42
C GLY A 79 -13.56 -15.27 -4.55
N PRO A 80 -13.70 -15.70 -5.81
CA PRO A 80 -13.14 -15.02 -6.99
C PRO A 80 -13.71 -13.61 -7.25
N HIS A 81 -14.83 -13.27 -6.61
CA HIS A 81 -15.50 -11.97 -6.77
C HIS A 81 -15.42 -11.10 -5.52
N VAL A 82 -14.53 -11.45 -4.59
CA VAL A 82 -14.34 -10.70 -3.37
C VAL A 82 -13.66 -9.37 -3.66
N ARG A 83 -14.36 -8.27 -3.40
CA ARG A 83 -13.78 -6.92 -3.43
C ARG A 83 -13.02 -6.65 -2.14
N TYR A 84 -11.89 -5.96 -2.25
CA TYR A 84 -11.08 -5.53 -1.10
C TYR A 84 -11.86 -4.71 -0.08
N ALA A 85 -12.84 -3.91 -0.53
CA ALA A 85 -13.72 -3.14 0.34
C ALA A 85 -14.46 -3.98 1.37
N ASP A 86 -14.83 -5.18 0.95
CA ASP A 86 -15.57 -6.11 1.78
C ASP A 86 -14.63 -6.93 2.68
N LEU A 87 -13.31 -6.87 2.48
CA LEU A 87 -12.29 -7.53 3.31
C LEU A 87 -11.85 -6.69 4.49
N ARG A 88 -11.80 -5.37 4.30
CA ARG A 88 -11.35 -4.44 5.33
C ARG A 88 -12.02 -4.69 6.69
N PRO A 89 -13.34 -4.90 6.80
CA PRO A 89 -13.99 -5.15 8.09
C PRO A 89 -13.53 -6.47 8.77
N TRP A 90 -13.05 -7.44 7.99
CA TRP A 90 -12.61 -8.76 8.45
C TRP A 90 -11.13 -8.83 8.79
N SER A 91 -10.32 -7.85 8.35
CA SER A 91 -8.87 -7.81 8.61
C SER A 91 -8.52 -7.90 10.09
N ASP A 92 -9.34 -7.30 10.96
CA ASP A 92 -9.13 -7.37 12.41
C ASP A 92 -9.38 -8.78 12.98
N LEU A 93 -10.23 -9.58 12.33
CA LEU A 93 -10.64 -10.92 12.78
C LEU A 93 -9.80 -12.04 12.15
N ALA A 94 -9.37 -11.87 10.91
CA ALA A 94 -8.62 -12.85 10.15
C ALA A 94 -7.14 -12.83 10.55
N ASP A 95 -6.63 -13.97 11.02
CA ASP A 95 -5.19 -14.17 11.21
C ASP A 95 -4.51 -14.49 9.87
N GLU A 96 -5.29 -15.01 8.92
CA GLU A 96 -4.84 -15.40 7.59
C GLU A 96 -5.94 -15.19 6.56
N VAL A 97 -5.53 -14.86 5.34
CA VAL A 97 -6.38 -14.71 4.17
C VAL A 97 -5.83 -15.60 3.06
N ILE A 98 -6.69 -16.41 2.44
CA ILE A 98 -6.30 -17.34 1.37
C ILE A 98 -7.29 -17.24 0.23
N ASP A 99 -6.79 -17.24 -1.01
CA ASP A 99 -7.65 -17.28 -2.19
C ASP A 99 -8.31 -18.65 -2.34
N GLU A 100 -9.60 -18.67 -2.63
CA GLU A 100 -10.42 -19.88 -2.79
C GLU A 100 -9.78 -20.94 -3.70
N PRO A 101 -9.22 -20.62 -4.88
CA PRO A 101 -8.59 -21.63 -5.75
C PRO A 101 -7.37 -22.33 -5.12
N THR A 102 -6.73 -21.70 -4.14
CA THR A 102 -5.54 -22.24 -3.47
C THR A 102 -5.82 -22.71 -2.04
N ALA A 103 -7.03 -22.46 -1.53
CA ALA A 103 -7.41 -22.67 -0.15
C ALA A 103 -7.12 -24.10 0.29
N LEU A 104 -7.55 -25.09 -0.48
CA LEU A 104 -7.35 -26.50 -0.16
C LEU A 104 -5.87 -26.86 -0.01
N ALA A 105 -5.04 -26.56 -1.01
CA ALA A 105 -3.62 -26.90 -1.00
C ALA A 105 -2.86 -26.17 0.13
N ALA A 106 -3.21 -24.91 0.40
CA ALA A 106 -2.62 -24.13 1.49
C ALA A 106 -2.96 -24.72 2.85
N LEU A 107 -4.21 -25.15 3.01
CA LEU A 107 -4.74 -25.72 4.23
C LEU A 107 -4.21 -27.15 4.50
N GLU A 108 -4.16 -28.04 3.50
CA GLU A 108 -3.58 -29.39 3.62
C GLU A 108 -2.12 -29.36 4.09
N ARG A 109 -1.34 -28.41 3.57
CA ARG A 109 0.07 -28.19 3.96
C ARG A 109 0.22 -27.76 5.43
N ARG A 110 -0.79 -27.12 6.00
CA ARG A 110 -0.79 -26.63 7.39
C ARG A 110 -1.31 -27.66 8.37
N TRP A 111 -2.30 -28.45 7.96
CA TRP A 111 -2.90 -29.47 8.81
C TRP A 111 -2.11 -30.76 8.88
N THR A 112 -1.28 -31.05 7.88
CA THR A 112 -0.26 -32.08 8.04
C THR A 112 0.58 -31.72 9.25
N PRO A 113 0.56 -32.52 10.34
CA PRO A 113 1.28 -32.18 11.55
C PRO A 113 2.75 -32.14 11.20
N SER A 114 3.28 -30.92 11.02
CA SER A 114 4.69 -30.78 10.71
C SER A 114 5.42 -31.25 11.96
N LYS A 115 6.14 -32.38 11.84
CA LYS A 115 7.10 -32.86 12.84
C LYS A 115 8.21 -31.83 13.13
N SER A 116 8.16 -30.64 12.52
CA SER A 116 9.23 -29.68 12.38
C SER A 116 9.04 -28.38 13.18
N ARG A 117 8.05 -28.27 14.09
CA ARG A 117 7.93 -27.11 15.01
C ARG A 117 8.99 -27.07 16.14
N ARG A 118 10.20 -27.61 15.88
CA ARG A 118 11.42 -27.47 16.70
C ARG A 118 12.59 -26.75 16.02
N ARG A 119 12.45 -26.21 14.80
CA ARG A 119 13.53 -25.45 14.15
C ARG A 119 13.09 -24.04 13.73
N ARG A 120 13.02 -23.12 14.70
CA ARG A 120 13.51 -21.75 14.45
C ARG A 120 14.99 -21.74 14.80
N ALA A 121 15.80 -22.25 13.87
CA ALA A 121 17.24 -22.04 13.84
C ALA A 121 17.53 -21.04 12.71
N ARG A 122 18.45 -20.12 13.01
CA ARG A 122 19.01 -19.06 12.15
C ARG A 122 19.08 -19.45 10.68
N VAL A 123 18.59 -18.57 9.82
CA VAL A 123 18.97 -18.54 8.40
C VAL A 123 19.98 -17.40 8.25
N SER A 124 21.24 -17.77 8.01
CA SER A 124 22.25 -16.88 7.46
C SER A 124 22.03 -16.73 5.95
N PRO A 125 22.25 -15.56 5.37
CA PRO A 125 22.09 -15.36 3.93
C PRO A 125 23.24 -16.03 3.17
N THR A 126 22.88 -16.79 2.13
CA THR A 126 23.83 -17.39 1.20
C THR A 126 24.04 -16.46 0.01
N ASN A 127 25.32 -16.36 -0.32
CA ASN A 127 26.00 -15.54 -1.31
C ASN A 127 25.48 -15.76 -2.75
N THR A 128 25.11 -14.70 -3.47
CA THR A 128 24.83 -14.73 -4.91
C THR A 128 25.95 -14.01 -5.65
N GLN A 129 26.68 -14.76 -6.48
CA GLN A 129 27.76 -14.25 -7.33
C GLN A 129 27.22 -13.36 -8.45
N THR A 130 27.67 -12.12 -8.48
CA THR A 130 27.41 -11.14 -9.56
C THR A 130 28.36 -11.41 -10.73
N ARG A 131 27.80 -11.57 -11.93
CA ARG A 131 28.53 -11.69 -13.20
C ARG A 131 28.73 -10.29 -13.79
N ALA A 132 29.97 -9.91 -14.07
CA ALA A 132 30.33 -8.59 -14.57
C ALA A 132 29.98 -8.41 -16.07
N HIS A 133 29.28 -7.32 -16.39
CA HIS A 133 29.16 -6.78 -17.75
C HIS A 133 30.14 -5.60 -17.94
N PRO A 134 30.68 -5.40 -19.15
CA PRO A 134 31.70 -4.39 -19.42
C PRO A 134 31.12 -2.97 -19.35
N THR A 135 31.80 -2.12 -18.59
CA THR A 135 31.48 -0.71 -18.34
C THR A 135 31.93 0.15 -19.52
N VAL A 136 30.98 0.79 -20.21
CA VAL A 136 31.25 1.95 -21.06
C VAL A 136 31.20 3.19 -20.17
N PRO A 137 32.21 4.09 -20.20
CA PRO A 137 32.21 5.26 -19.33
C PRO A 137 31.13 6.27 -19.78
N PRO A 138 30.24 6.74 -18.87
CA PRO A 138 29.28 7.77 -19.21
C PRO A 138 29.98 9.14 -19.22
N GLU A 139 29.87 9.82 -20.36
CA GLU A 139 30.32 11.20 -20.52
C GLU A 139 29.59 12.12 -19.53
N HIS A 140 30.37 12.97 -18.86
CA HIS A 140 29.95 13.78 -17.73
C HIS A 140 29.08 14.96 -18.17
N GLY A 141 27.77 14.73 -18.12
CA GLY A 141 26.74 15.74 -17.98
C GLY A 141 25.61 15.18 -17.12
N THR A 142 25.83 15.01 -15.81
CA THR A 142 24.79 14.51 -14.88
C THR A 142 23.70 15.55 -14.66
N THR A 143 22.85 15.73 -15.66
CA THR A 143 21.50 16.20 -15.44
C THR A 143 20.79 15.08 -14.68
N PHE A 144 20.56 15.28 -13.38
CA PHE A 144 19.83 14.30 -12.57
C PHE A 144 18.47 14.04 -13.22
N ALA A 145 18.29 12.85 -13.79
CA ALA A 145 17.01 12.44 -14.36
C ALA A 145 15.95 12.49 -13.25
N ALA A 146 14.79 13.07 -13.56
CA ALA A 146 13.68 13.18 -12.63
C ALA A 146 13.23 11.78 -12.17
N GLY A 147 13.49 11.45 -10.89
CA GLY A 147 13.12 10.16 -10.32
C GLY A 147 11.61 9.92 -10.28
N ILE A 148 11.22 8.65 -10.25
CA ILE A 148 9.82 8.21 -10.07
C ILE A 148 9.64 7.72 -8.64
N ARG A 149 8.70 8.30 -7.91
CA ARG A 149 8.28 7.80 -6.59
C ARG A 149 7.15 6.80 -6.72
N LEU A 150 7.23 5.73 -5.93
CA LEU A 150 6.17 4.73 -5.82
C LEU A 150 5.48 4.86 -4.47
N TRP A 151 4.16 5.09 -4.48
CA TRP A 151 3.31 5.00 -3.30
C TRP A 151 2.21 3.96 -3.53
N ILE A 152 2.61 2.69 -3.45
CA ILE A 152 1.79 1.52 -3.75
C ILE A 152 1.67 0.64 -2.50
N HIS A 153 0.46 0.40 -2.03
CA HIS A 153 0.18 -0.43 -0.85
C HIS A 153 0.33 -1.92 -1.15
N ASP A 154 -0.04 -2.35 -2.36
CA ASP A 154 0.16 -3.71 -2.82
C ASP A 154 1.66 -4.01 -3.02
N VAL A 155 2.17 -4.99 -2.28
CA VAL A 155 3.60 -5.33 -2.26
C VAL A 155 4.05 -5.93 -3.59
N GLU A 156 3.23 -6.76 -4.22
CA GLU A 156 3.58 -7.45 -5.46
C GLU A 156 3.60 -6.45 -6.62
N LEU A 157 2.55 -5.65 -6.75
CA LEU A 157 2.47 -4.58 -7.76
C LEU A 157 3.63 -3.60 -7.61
N ARG A 158 4.01 -3.24 -6.38
CA ARG A 158 5.14 -2.34 -6.13
C ARG A 158 6.47 -2.93 -6.58
N LEU A 159 6.76 -4.17 -6.20
CA LEU A 159 8.00 -4.85 -6.57
C LEU A 159 8.09 -4.99 -8.09
N TRP A 160 6.98 -5.40 -8.72
CA TRP A 160 6.88 -5.50 -10.17
C TRP A 160 7.09 -4.13 -10.85
N LEU A 161 6.42 -3.07 -10.38
CA LEU A 161 6.58 -1.71 -10.91
C LEU A 161 8.02 -1.21 -10.79
N ARG A 162 8.65 -1.45 -9.64
CA ARG A 162 10.06 -1.09 -9.44
C ARG A 162 10.95 -1.77 -10.46
N GLU A 163 10.88 -3.09 -10.57
CA GLU A 163 11.73 -3.86 -11.49
C GLU A 163 11.50 -3.42 -12.94
N TRP A 164 10.25 -3.19 -13.33
CA TRP A 164 9.89 -2.72 -14.66
C TRP A 164 10.43 -1.31 -14.96
N LEU A 165 10.33 -0.38 -14.02
CA LEU A 165 10.86 0.98 -14.15
C LEU A 165 12.40 1.00 -14.17
N GLU A 166 13.05 0.25 -13.28
CA GLU A 166 14.51 0.15 -13.24
C GLU A 166 15.05 -0.49 -14.53
N ALA A 167 14.34 -1.49 -15.10
CA ALA A 167 14.68 -2.07 -16.40
C ALA A 167 14.54 -1.08 -17.57
N ARG A 168 13.68 -0.06 -17.44
CA ARG A 168 13.59 1.07 -18.38
C ARG A 168 14.67 2.14 -18.17
N GLY A 169 15.52 1.99 -17.16
CA GLY A 169 16.54 2.99 -16.80
C GLY A 169 16.01 4.14 -15.95
N GLU A 170 14.79 4.02 -15.40
CA GLU A 170 14.22 5.02 -14.51
C GLU A 170 14.79 4.92 -13.09
N HIS A 171 15.08 6.05 -12.46
CA HIS A 171 15.52 6.08 -11.07
C HIS A 171 14.30 6.02 -10.13
N VAL A 172 14.08 4.85 -9.53
CA VAL A 172 12.94 4.60 -8.64
C VAL A 172 13.28 4.98 -7.20
N ILE A 173 12.48 5.87 -6.62
CA ILE A 173 12.52 6.26 -5.20
C ILE A 173 11.36 5.57 -4.49
N ASP A 174 11.66 4.57 -3.68
CA ASP A 174 10.66 3.83 -2.90
C ASP A 174 10.65 4.35 -1.47
N ASP A 175 9.76 5.30 -1.24
CA ASP A 175 9.62 5.98 0.06
C ASP A 175 8.59 5.32 0.96
N LEU A 176 8.18 4.08 0.69
CA LEU A 176 7.21 3.43 1.55
C LEU A 176 7.82 3.20 2.93
N PRO A 177 7.24 3.80 3.98
CA PRO A 177 7.85 3.63 5.27
C PRO A 177 7.54 2.21 5.71
N SER A 178 8.58 1.50 6.13
CA SER A 178 8.61 0.06 6.36
C SER A 178 7.65 -0.45 7.46
N ARG A 179 6.82 0.41 8.06
CA ARG A 179 5.80 0.09 9.07
C ARG A 179 4.66 1.12 9.04
N PHE A 180 3.54 0.81 8.39
CA PHE A 180 2.32 1.62 8.52
C PHE A 180 1.13 0.75 8.93
N PRO A 181 0.51 0.98 10.11
CA PRO A 181 -0.81 0.46 10.40
C PRO A 181 -1.86 1.23 9.58
N LEU A 182 -2.80 0.49 8.99
CA LEU A 182 -3.88 0.95 8.09
C LEU A 182 -4.92 1.90 8.72
N VAL A 183 -4.59 2.58 9.83
CA VAL A 183 -5.51 3.42 10.61
C VAL A 183 -4.98 4.85 10.74
N SER A 184 -5.75 5.78 10.15
CA SER A 184 -5.65 7.25 10.20
C SER A 184 -4.28 7.86 9.80
N THR A 185 -4.04 7.90 8.49
CA THR A 185 -2.75 8.21 7.84
C THR A 185 -2.56 9.66 7.39
N PHE A 186 -3.46 10.59 7.69
CA PHE A 186 -3.29 11.96 7.19
C PHE A 186 -2.30 12.79 8.02
N ASP A 187 -2.32 12.69 9.35
CA ASP A 187 -1.61 13.64 10.23
C ASP A 187 -0.08 13.40 10.31
N ARG A 188 0.39 12.18 10.03
CA ARG A 188 1.83 11.82 10.08
C ARG A 188 2.56 11.96 8.76
N SER A 189 1.85 12.16 7.66
CA SER A 189 2.45 12.32 6.32
C SER A 189 3.16 13.66 6.16
N ARG A 190 2.87 14.66 7.01
CA ARG A 190 3.50 15.99 7.01
C ARG A 190 5.03 15.99 7.10
N SER A 191 5.61 15.08 7.89
CA SER A 191 7.08 15.01 8.03
C SER A 191 7.78 14.37 6.83
N MET A 192 7.08 13.52 6.07
CA MET A 192 7.61 12.90 4.85
C MET A 192 7.66 13.90 3.68
N TRP A 193 6.78 14.90 3.68
CA TRP A 193 6.67 15.91 2.62
C TRP A 193 7.84 16.92 2.61
N LEU A 194 8.52 17.13 3.74
CA LEU A 194 9.63 18.09 3.81
C LEU A 194 10.85 17.65 2.98
N THR A 195 10.95 16.36 2.65
CA THR A 195 11.99 15.78 1.78
C THR A 195 11.66 15.85 0.27
N LEU A 196 10.52 16.41 -0.14
CA LEU A 196 10.13 16.55 -1.55
C LEU A 196 10.75 17.76 -2.29
N LYS A 197 11.45 18.65 -1.59
CA LYS A 197 11.78 19.98 -2.14
C LYS A 197 12.87 20.04 -3.22
N SER A 198 13.62 18.96 -3.48
CA SER A 198 14.87 19.09 -4.25
C SER A 198 14.82 18.63 -5.71
N ASN A 199 13.75 18.02 -6.23
CA ASN A 199 13.57 17.81 -7.68
C ASN A 199 12.11 17.44 -8.02
N PRO A 200 11.58 17.84 -9.20
CA PRO A 200 10.26 17.41 -9.63
C PRO A 200 10.28 15.90 -9.88
N THR A 201 9.66 15.14 -8.98
CA THR A 201 9.54 13.68 -9.10
C THR A 201 8.16 13.32 -9.60
N ARG A 202 8.07 12.45 -10.60
CA ARG A 202 6.78 11.84 -11.00
C ARG A 202 6.34 10.90 -9.88
N LEU A 203 5.07 10.92 -9.50
CA LEU A 203 4.52 10.02 -8.47
C LEU A 203 3.56 9.01 -9.11
N ILE A 204 3.77 7.72 -8.86
CA ILE A 204 2.77 6.68 -9.12
C ILE A 204 2.13 6.33 -7.78
N TRP A 205 0.82 6.52 -7.67
CA TRP A 205 0.09 6.38 -6.42
C TRP A 205 -1.08 5.41 -6.56
N GLU A 206 -1.10 4.36 -5.74
CA GLU A 206 -2.24 3.47 -5.59
C GLU A 206 -3.28 4.16 -4.71
N VAL A 207 -4.36 4.59 -5.35
CA VAL A 207 -5.42 5.37 -4.69
C VAL A 207 -6.15 4.45 -3.71
N PRO A 208 -6.20 4.81 -2.41
CA PRO A 208 -7.03 4.09 -1.45
C PRO A 208 -8.49 4.51 -1.66
N ALA A 209 -9.13 4.01 -2.71
CA ALA A 209 -10.45 4.48 -3.18
C ALA A 209 -11.58 4.39 -2.13
N LEU A 210 -11.34 3.67 -1.04
CA LEU A 210 -12.24 3.51 0.11
C LEU A 210 -12.04 4.55 1.22
N ASP A 211 -10.95 5.31 1.17
CA ASP A 211 -10.69 6.42 2.09
C ASP A 211 -11.37 7.69 1.55
N PRO A 212 -12.43 8.21 2.19
CA PRO A 212 -13.14 9.38 1.68
C PRO A 212 -12.25 10.64 1.55
N SER A 213 -11.09 10.67 2.21
CA SER A 213 -10.13 11.78 2.16
C SER A 213 -9.05 11.63 1.07
N TRP A 214 -9.06 10.54 0.29
CA TRP A 214 -8.13 10.36 -0.84
C TRP A 214 -8.16 11.52 -1.86
N PRO A 215 -9.31 12.17 -2.18
CA PRO A 215 -9.32 13.29 -3.13
C PRO A 215 -8.54 14.51 -2.63
N ASP A 216 -8.66 14.84 -1.34
CA ASP A 216 -7.92 15.93 -0.72
C ASP A 216 -6.43 15.59 -0.64
N THR A 217 -6.12 14.32 -0.37
CA THR A 217 -4.75 13.79 -0.42
C THR A 217 -4.14 13.93 -1.80
N LEU A 218 -4.88 13.58 -2.85
CA LEU A 218 -4.44 13.73 -4.24
C LEU A 218 -4.17 15.19 -4.60
N SER A 219 -5.08 16.08 -4.24
CA SER A 219 -4.91 17.53 -4.47
C SER A 219 -3.66 18.06 -3.78
N CYS A 220 -3.42 17.62 -2.54
CA CYS A 220 -2.19 17.96 -1.81
C CYS A 220 -0.93 17.42 -2.52
N LEU A 221 -0.96 16.16 -2.95
CA LEU A 221 0.14 15.51 -3.67
C LEU A 221 0.49 16.23 -4.98
N THR A 222 -0.51 16.56 -5.78
CA THR A 222 -0.33 17.21 -7.08
C THR A 222 0.20 18.63 -6.94
N HIS A 223 -0.25 19.36 -5.91
CA HIS A 223 0.24 20.71 -5.63
C HIS A 223 1.68 20.76 -5.09
N GLN A 224 2.12 19.73 -4.36
CA GLN A 224 3.40 19.76 -3.64
C GLN A 224 4.51 18.92 -4.29
N GLY A 225 4.15 17.82 -4.96
CA GLY A 225 5.09 16.77 -5.38
C GLY A 225 5.32 16.66 -6.88
N GLY A 226 4.50 17.31 -7.72
CA GLY A 226 4.56 17.21 -9.18
C GLY A 226 3.45 16.32 -9.77
N PRO A 227 3.61 15.85 -11.01
CA PRO A 227 2.57 15.07 -11.69
C PRO A 227 2.33 13.71 -11.01
N VAL A 228 1.06 13.38 -10.79
CA VAL A 228 0.62 12.13 -10.18
C VAL A 228 -0.08 11.24 -11.20
N VAL A 229 0.36 9.99 -11.32
CA VAL A 229 -0.34 8.90 -11.99
C VAL A 229 -1.10 8.12 -10.94
N ALA A 230 -2.43 8.23 -10.97
CA ALA A 230 -3.32 7.57 -10.02
C ALA A 230 -3.68 6.16 -10.53
N LEU A 231 -3.39 5.13 -9.74
CA LEU A 231 -3.84 3.75 -10.00
C LEU A 231 -5.09 3.48 -9.16
N ILE A 232 -6.21 3.13 -9.79
CA ILE A 232 -7.49 2.92 -9.09
C ILE A 232 -7.98 1.49 -9.35
N GLY A 233 -8.14 0.71 -8.29
CA GLY A 233 -8.79 -0.60 -8.37
C GLY A 233 -10.30 -0.48 -8.64
N LEU A 234 -10.78 -1.09 -9.73
CA LEU A 234 -12.19 -1.07 -10.14
C LEU A 234 -12.75 0.34 -10.32
N ALA A 235 -12.03 1.22 -11.03
CA ALA A 235 -12.47 2.60 -11.18
C ALA A 235 -13.85 2.71 -11.84
N ASN A 236 -14.67 3.61 -11.32
CA ASN A 236 -15.87 4.06 -12.01
C ASN A 236 -15.67 5.50 -12.56
N ARG A 237 -16.62 5.94 -13.39
CA ARG A 237 -16.57 7.27 -14.02
C ARG A 237 -16.44 8.40 -13.01
N ASP A 238 -17.06 8.26 -11.84
CA ASP A 238 -17.04 9.29 -10.79
C ASP A 238 -15.68 9.38 -10.11
N GLN A 239 -15.03 8.24 -9.84
CA GLN A 239 -13.69 8.17 -9.27
C GLN A 239 -12.64 8.72 -10.24
N VAL A 240 -12.72 8.38 -11.53
CA VAL A 240 -11.84 8.96 -12.56
C VAL A 240 -12.04 10.47 -12.64
N ALA A 241 -13.29 10.95 -12.63
CA ALA A 241 -13.60 12.38 -12.64
C ALA A 241 -13.10 13.08 -11.36
N GLN A 242 -13.17 12.42 -10.21
CA GLN A 242 -12.67 12.94 -8.94
C GLN A 242 -11.14 13.01 -8.93
N ALA A 243 -10.45 11.99 -9.45
CA ALA A 243 -8.99 11.98 -9.55
C ALA A 243 -8.48 13.10 -10.47
N ARG A 244 -9.13 13.29 -11.63
CA ARG A 244 -8.81 14.39 -12.54
C ARG A 244 -9.05 15.76 -11.90
N ARG A 245 -10.16 15.93 -11.17
CA ARG A 245 -10.42 17.18 -10.41
C ARG A 245 -9.39 17.43 -9.31
N GLY A 246 -8.85 16.37 -8.70
CA GLY A 246 -7.73 16.42 -7.75
C GLY A 246 -6.37 16.70 -8.40
N GLY A 247 -6.30 16.87 -9.72
CA GLY A 247 -5.08 17.21 -10.44
C GLY A 247 -4.23 16.01 -10.87
N ALA A 248 -4.76 14.77 -10.82
CA ALA A 248 -4.05 13.62 -11.38
C ALA A 248 -3.73 13.87 -12.86
N ALA A 249 -2.48 13.68 -13.23
CA ALA A 249 -2.03 13.88 -14.61
C ALA A 249 -2.44 12.71 -15.51
N ALA A 250 -2.59 11.52 -14.92
CA ALA A 250 -3.20 10.35 -15.56
C ALA A 250 -3.90 9.48 -14.50
N VAL A 251 -4.85 8.66 -14.97
CA VAL A 251 -5.56 7.68 -14.16
C VAL A 251 -5.54 6.36 -14.92
N LEU A 252 -5.10 5.29 -14.27
CA LEU A 252 -5.07 3.93 -14.80
C LEU A 252 -5.89 3.01 -13.90
N ASP A 253 -6.70 2.15 -14.51
CA ASP A 253 -7.52 1.17 -13.80
C ASP A 253 -6.69 -0.05 -13.49
N LEU A 254 -6.77 -0.60 -12.26
CA LEU A 254 -6.12 -1.86 -11.94
C LEU A 254 -7.04 -3.05 -12.29
N PRO A 255 -6.53 -4.09 -12.98
CA PRO A 255 -5.20 -4.16 -13.61
C PRO A 255 -5.09 -3.28 -14.87
N PHE A 256 -3.91 -2.70 -15.12
CA PHE A 256 -3.62 -1.89 -16.32
C PHE A 256 -2.65 -2.60 -17.28
N ASP A 257 -2.63 -2.16 -18.54
CA ASP A 257 -1.62 -2.59 -19.52
C ASP A 257 -0.31 -1.80 -19.33
N PRO A 258 0.85 -2.45 -19.17
CA PRO A 258 2.14 -1.77 -19.02
C PRO A 258 2.44 -0.74 -20.13
N SER A 259 1.96 -0.97 -21.36
CA SER A 259 2.12 -0.01 -22.47
C SER A 259 1.35 1.30 -22.25
N ASP A 260 0.21 1.27 -21.55
CA ASP A 260 -0.52 2.49 -21.16
C ASP A 260 0.27 3.31 -20.14
N LEU A 261 0.92 2.64 -19.18
CA LEU A 261 1.77 3.31 -18.21
C LEU A 261 3.01 3.92 -18.88
N GLU A 262 3.65 3.19 -19.79
CA GLU A 262 4.76 3.70 -20.61
C GLU A 262 4.37 4.96 -21.37
N PHE A 263 3.25 4.91 -22.12
CA PHE A 263 2.74 6.07 -22.84
C PHE A 263 2.50 7.28 -21.94
N VAL A 264 1.92 7.06 -20.74
CA VAL A 264 1.70 8.11 -19.75
C VAL A 264 3.00 8.71 -19.26
N LEU A 265 4.00 7.88 -18.94
CA LEU A 265 5.29 8.35 -18.41
C LEU A 265 6.08 9.16 -19.45
N ASP A 266 6.10 8.71 -20.70
CA ASP A 266 6.77 9.42 -21.80
C ASP A 266 6.11 10.78 -22.05
N ARG A 267 4.77 10.82 -22.05
CA ARG A 267 4.01 12.07 -22.17
C ARG A 267 4.33 13.04 -21.02
N LEU A 268 4.39 12.53 -19.78
CA LEU A 268 4.75 13.36 -18.62
C LEU A 268 6.18 13.89 -18.70
N GLU A 269 7.11 13.11 -19.21
CA GLU A 269 8.48 13.55 -19.43
C GLU A 269 8.54 14.67 -20.48
N LEU A 270 7.83 14.53 -21.59
CA LEU A 270 7.71 15.58 -22.60
C LEU A 270 7.10 16.86 -22.01
N ASP A 271 6.03 16.75 -21.22
CA ASP A 271 5.39 17.90 -20.57
C ASP A 271 6.35 18.61 -19.60
N LEU A 272 7.16 17.85 -18.85
CA LEU A 272 8.16 18.40 -17.92
C LEU A 272 9.30 19.10 -18.66
N ARG A 273 9.71 18.58 -19.82
CA ARG A 273 10.73 19.23 -20.69
C ARG A 273 10.19 20.48 -21.39
N SER A 274 8.90 20.48 -21.71
CA SER A 274 8.26 21.53 -22.53
C SER A 274 7.83 22.74 -21.72
N LYS A 275 7.56 22.59 -20.42
CA LYS A 275 7.22 23.72 -19.56
C LYS A 275 8.49 24.52 -19.26
N PRO A 276 8.65 25.74 -19.81
CA PRO A 276 9.78 26.59 -19.41
C PRO A 276 9.69 26.75 -17.89
N CYS A 277 10.83 26.53 -17.22
CA CYS A 277 10.94 26.82 -15.79
C CYS A 277 10.37 28.23 -15.59
N PRO A 278 9.31 28.42 -14.77
CA PRO A 278 8.80 29.76 -14.50
C PRO A 278 10.01 30.58 -14.07
N PRO A 279 10.28 31.73 -14.70
CA PRO A 279 11.57 32.42 -14.64
C PRO A 279 12.01 32.46 -13.18
N ALA A 280 12.94 31.56 -12.86
CA ALA A 280 13.30 31.25 -11.48
C ALA A 280 13.64 32.57 -10.84
N CYS A 281 12.88 32.98 -9.81
CA CYS A 281 12.97 34.26 -9.10
C CYS A 281 14.23 35.00 -9.52
N GLN A 282 14.17 35.74 -10.64
CA GLN A 282 15.34 36.49 -11.06
C GLN A 282 15.67 37.33 -9.84
N PRO A 283 16.91 37.27 -9.31
CA PRO A 283 17.27 38.09 -8.16
C PRO A 283 16.80 39.49 -8.53
N LEU A 284 15.84 40.02 -7.75
CA LEU A 284 15.25 41.33 -8.00
C LEU A 284 16.44 42.24 -8.32
N PRO A 285 16.48 42.91 -9.49
CA PRO A 285 17.60 43.77 -9.84
C PRO A 285 17.89 44.63 -8.62
N GLY A 286 19.10 44.46 -8.07
CA GLY A 286 19.43 44.90 -6.72
C GLY A 286 18.94 46.32 -6.52
N ASN A 287 18.12 46.53 -5.49
CA ASN A 287 17.62 47.84 -5.15
C ASN A 287 18.85 48.76 -4.92
N PRO A 288 19.11 49.77 -5.77
CA PRO A 288 20.32 50.58 -5.68
C PRO A 288 20.38 51.47 -4.42
N ASN A 289 19.36 51.41 -3.56
CA ASN A 289 19.23 52.22 -2.35
C ASN A 289 19.57 51.49 -1.04
N VAL A 290 20.30 50.37 -1.05
CA VAL A 290 20.89 49.87 0.20
C VAL A 290 22.09 50.78 0.52
N PRO A 291 22.04 51.60 1.58
CA PRO A 291 23.17 52.41 1.98
C PRO A 291 24.25 51.44 2.47
N THR A 292 25.38 51.38 1.78
CA THR A 292 26.60 50.78 2.30
C THR A 292 26.88 51.41 3.66
N SER A 293 26.75 50.61 4.72
CA SER A 293 27.14 51.00 6.07
C SER A 293 28.64 51.29 6.05
N SER A 294 28.98 52.57 6.04
CA SER A 294 30.33 53.04 6.29
C SER A 294 30.74 52.61 7.69
N HIS A 295 31.80 51.82 7.71
CA HIS A 295 32.84 51.77 8.73
C HIS A 295 32.82 53.02 9.63
N VAL A 296 32.54 52.83 10.92
CA VAL A 296 32.89 53.81 11.96
C VAL A 296 33.94 53.14 12.82
N ASP A 297 35.20 53.40 12.49
CA ASP A 297 36.31 53.29 13.42
C ASP A 297 36.17 54.40 14.48
N GLY A 298 36.48 54.05 15.72
CA GLY A 298 36.06 54.80 16.91
C GLY A 298 36.87 56.05 17.23
N GLU A 299 36.49 56.71 18.33
CA GLU A 299 37.44 57.40 19.19
C GLU A 299 36.88 57.61 20.61
N SER A 300 37.71 57.27 21.58
CA SER A 300 37.58 57.56 23.02
C SER A 300 37.72 59.06 23.33
N ARG A 301 37.07 59.50 24.42
CA ARG A 301 37.32 60.64 25.35
C ARG A 301 35.96 61.25 25.70
N GLY A 302 35.56 61.57 26.93
CA GLY A 302 36.19 61.77 28.22
C GLY A 302 35.31 62.77 29.01
N HIS A 303 35.43 62.78 30.35
CA HIS A 303 34.83 63.70 31.34
C HIS A 303 33.37 63.42 31.76
N ALA A 304 33.06 63.04 33.01
CA ALA A 304 33.27 63.70 34.31
C ALA A 304 32.32 64.89 34.55
N CYS A 305 31.21 64.62 35.24
CA CYS A 305 30.81 65.12 36.57
C CYS A 305 29.51 64.44 36.99
#